data_AF-A0A6L9L5Q5-F1
#
_entry.id   AF-A0A6L9L5Q5-F1
#
_cell.length_a   1.000
_cell.length_b   1.000
_cell.length_c   1.000
_cell.angle_alpha   90.00
_cell.angle_beta   90.00
_cell.angle_gamma   90.00
#
_symmetry.space_group_name_H-M   'P 1'
#
loop_
_entity.id
_entity.type
_entity.pdbx_description
1 polymer ?
#
loop_
_entity_poly.entity_id
_entity_poly.type
_entity_poly.pdbx_seq_one_letter_code
_entity_poly.pdbx_strand_id
1 'polypeptide(L)'
;MKFISSSGSFEFSILGYGPKTTNWRERNNLRCRVSTIWRQHTDSQSTPLQTWEVRRLLSSLRSLWGKAANHVALTFSEPGLSVEASALPGGNYRLKIQLDHALTPNWHAYPDFPLEMDMLLSRSELDTAIQDLSGQLAIFPER
;
A
#
# COMPACT_ATOMS: atom_id res chain seq x y z
N MET A 1 -7.57 -3.05 -1.09
CA MET A 1 -7.07 -2.16 -2.15
C MET A 1 -6.23 -2.99 -3.10
N LYS A 2 -6.46 -2.92 -4.41
CA LYS A 2 -5.72 -3.73 -5.38
C LYS A 2 -5.30 -2.90 -6.59
N PHE A 3 -4.07 -3.12 -7.04
CA PHE A 3 -3.48 -2.58 -8.26
C PHE A 3 -3.15 -3.73 -9.19
N ILE A 4 -3.51 -3.59 -10.46
CA ILE A 4 -3.26 -4.59 -11.49
C ILE A 4 -2.58 -3.86 -12.65
N SER A 5 -1.48 -4.42 -13.13
CA SER A 5 -0.77 -3.97 -14.32
C SER A 5 -0.44 -5.17 -15.20
N SER A 6 0.03 -4.92 -16.41
CA SER A 6 0.53 -5.98 -17.29
C SER A 6 1.74 -6.73 -16.70
N SER A 7 2.50 -6.08 -15.82
CA SER A 7 3.70 -6.61 -15.17
C SER A 7 3.42 -7.37 -13.87
N GLY A 8 2.22 -7.24 -13.29
CA GLY A 8 1.89 -7.89 -12.03
C GLY A 8 0.68 -7.31 -11.29
N SER A 9 0.56 -7.66 -10.02
CA SER A 9 -0.48 -7.10 -9.15
C SER A 9 0.05 -6.86 -7.74
N PHE A 10 -0.50 -5.87 -7.07
CA PHE A 10 -0.23 -5.54 -5.68
C PHE A 10 -1.56 -5.41 -4.98
N GLU A 11 -1.67 -6.03 -3.81
CA GLU A 11 -2.86 -5.96 -2.99
C GLU A 11 -2.46 -5.61 -1.56
N PHE A 12 -3.22 -4.67 -0.98
CA PHE A 12 -3.14 -4.28 0.40
C PHE A 12 -4.50 -4.49 1.07
N SER A 13 -4.51 -5.22 2.19
CA SER A 13 -5.72 -5.54 2.92
C SER A 13 -5.53 -5.45 4.43
N ILE A 14 -6.44 -4.77 5.14
CA ILE A 14 -6.49 -4.73 6.59
C ILE A 14 -7.20 -6.00 7.10
N LEU A 15 -6.49 -6.83 7.87
CA LEU A 15 -7.01 -8.09 8.40
C LEU A 15 -7.67 -7.96 9.78
N GLY A 16 -7.49 -6.81 10.43
CA GLY A 16 -7.96 -6.56 11.79
C GLY A 16 -7.00 -5.70 12.59
N TYR A 17 -7.33 -5.45 13.85
CA TYR A 17 -6.40 -4.86 14.80
C TYR A 17 -5.38 -5.90 15.27
N GLY A 18 -4.23 -5.41 15.71
CA GLY A 18 -3.22 -6.20 16.41
C GLY A 18 -3.74 -6.78 17.74
N PRO A 19 -2.85 -7.47 18.49
CA PRO A 19 -3.20 -8.08 19.78
C PRO A 19 -3.84 -7.07 20.74
N LYS A 20 -4.77 -7.54 21.58
CA LYS A 20 -5.31 -6.72 22.66
C LYS A 20 -4.17 -6.27 23.57
N THR A 21 -4.07 -4.97 23.77
CA THR A 21 -3.00 -4.32 24.51
C THR A 21 -3.57 -3.29 25.46
N THR A 22 -2.97 -3.17 26.63
CA THR A 22 -3.29 -2.13 27.61
C THR A 22 -2.68 -0.78 27.22
N ASN A 23 -1.62 -0.79 26.39
CA ASN A 23 -0.98 0.39 25.87
C ASN A 23 -1.87 1.08 24.82
N TRP A 24 -2.35 2.27 25.14
CA TRP A 24 -3.24 3.02 24.24
C TRP A 24 -2.61 3.31 22.87
N ARG A 25 -1.27 3.45 22.80
CA ARG A 25 -0.55 3.72 21.53
C ARG A 25 -0.63 2.54 20.56
N GLU A 26 -0.74 1.33 21.06
CA GLU A 26 -0.78 0.11 20.25
C GLU A 26 -2.21 -0.30 19.86
N ARG A 27 -3.25 0.35 20.42
CA ARG A 27 -4.66 0.05 20.10
C ARG A 27 -5.03 0.31 18.64
N ASN A 28 -4.25 1.16 17.98
CA ASN A 28 -4.40 1.56 16.59
C ASN A 28 -3.46 0.81 15.64
N ASN A 29 -2.73 -0.18 16.15
CA ASN A 29 -1.93 -1.08 15.34
C ASN A 29 -2.86 -2.03 14.57
N LEU A 30 -2.76 -2.02 13.26
CA LEU A 30 -3.49 -2.85 12.33
C LEU A 30 -2.59 -4.00 11.88
N ARG A 31 -3.16 -5.20 11.83
CA ARG A 31 -2.56 -6.32 11.11
C ARG A 31 -2.99 -6.21 9.66
N CYS A 32 -2.07 -5.82 8.80
CA CYS A 32 -2.28 -5.69 7.37
C CYS A 32 -1.68 -6.89 6.63
N ARG A 33 -2.10 -7.08 5.38
CA ARG A 33 -1.51 -8.03 4.44
C ARG A 33 -1.09 -7.27 3.19
N VAL A 34 0.13 -7.54 2.75
CA VAL A 34 0.64 -7.16 1.44
C VAL A 34 0.75 -8.45 0.63
N SER A 35 0.08 -8.49 -0.53
CA SER A 35 0.18 -9.61 -1.47
C SER A 35 0.61 -9.09 -2.82
N THR A 36 1.55 -9.77 -3.46
CA THR A 36 2.08 -9.38 -4.76
C THR A 36 2.09 -10.55 -5.73
N ILE A 37 1.90 -10.22 -6.99
CA ILE A 37 2.27 -11.07 -8.12
C ILE A 37 3.24 -10.24 -8.94
N TRP A 38 4.49 -10.66 -9.07
CA TRP A 38 5.51 -9.93 -9.82
C TRP A 38 6.46 -10.90 -10.50
N ARG A 39 6.73 -10.69 -11.79
CA ARG A 39 7.60 -11.59 -12.59
C ARG A 39 7.26 -13.08 -12.43
N GLN A 40 5.96 -13.40 -12.45
CA GLN A 40 5.41 -14.77 -12.26
C GLN A 40 5.57 -15.37 -10.86
N HIS A 41 6.14 -14.64 -9.90
CA HIS A 41 6.17 -15.06 -8.50
C HIS A 41 5.01 -14.44 -7.74
N THR A 42 4.40 -15.24 -6.86
CA THR A 42 3.37 -14.76 -5.92
C THR A 42 3.99 -14.74 -4.53
N ASP A 43 3.73 -13.67 -3.79
CA ASP A 43 4.17 -13.53 -2.41
C ASP A 43 3.09 -12.86 -1.56
N SER A 44 3.00 -13.22 -0.29
CA SER A 44 2.02 -12.65 0.62
C SER A 44 2.54 -12.62 2.05
N GLN A 45 2.57 -11.43 2.63
CA GLN A 45 3.17 -11.19 3.93
C GLN A 45 2.21 -10.41 4.82
N SER A 46 2.21 -10.74 6.12
CA SER A 46 1.46 -9.99 7.12
C SER A 46 2.37 -8.93 7.72
N THR A 47 1.83 -7.74 7.94
CA THR A 47 2.65 -6.62 8.36
C THR A 47 1.88 -5.64 9.27
N PRO A 48 2.49 -5.13 10.35
CA PRO A 48 1.85 -4.13 11.19
C PRO A 48 1.90 -2.76 10.53
N LEU A 49 0.80 -2.02 10.59
CA LEU A 49 0.76 -0.58 10.27
C LEU A 49 -0.17 0.12 11.25
N GLN A 50 0.11 1.36 11.58
CA GLN A 50 -0.81 2.18 12.36
C GLN A 50 -1.99 2.63 11.51
N THR A 51 -3.15 2.79 12.15
CA THR A 51 -4.36 3.28 11.48
C THR A 51 -4.15 4.63 10.81
N TRP A 52 -3.34 5.51 11.43
CA TRP A 52 -3.00 6.82 10.86
C TRP A 52 -2.10 6.70 9.61
N GLU A 53 -1.24 5.69 9.51
CA GLU A 53 -0.38 5.45 8.34
C GLU A 53 -1.22 5.05 7.13
N VAL A 54 -2.17 4.16 7.34
CA VAL A 54 -3.11 3.72 6.29
C VAL A 54 -4.05 4.87 5.90
N ARG A 55 -4.48 5.70 6.86
CA ARG A 55 -5.26 6.92 6.57
C ARG A 55 -4.46 7.94 5.77
N ARG A 56 -3.16 8.09 6.07
CA ARG A 56 -2.25 8.95 5.31
C ARG A 56 -2.11 8.46 3.87
N LEU A 57 -1.96 7.15 3.66
CA LEU A 57 -1.98 6.54 2.32
C LEU A 57 -3.25 6.88 1.56
N LEU A 58 -4.41 6.66 2.16
CA LEU A 58 -5.70 6.98 1.55
C LEU A 58 -5.81 8.46 1.16
N SER A 59 -5.44 9.37 2.07
CA SER A 59 -5.48 10.81 1.84
C SER A 59 -4.54 11.24 0.70
N SER A 60 -3.34 10.68 0.63
CA SER A 60 -2.39 10.96 -0.45
C SER A 60 -2.90 10.47 -1.80
N LEU A 61 -3.47 9.26 -1.88
CA LEU A 61 -4.06 8.75 -3.12
C LEU A 61 -5.27 9.59 -3.57
N ARG A 62 -6.11 10.04 -2.62
CA ARG A 62 -7.23 10.97 -2.91
C ARG A 62 -6.74 12.32 -3.43
N SER A 63 -5.68 12.87 -2.84
CA SER A 63 -5.07 14.12 -3.30
C SER A 63 -4.56 14.00 -4.74
N LEU A 64 -3.94 12.86 -5.07
CA LEU A 64 -3.49 12.56 -6.43
C LEU A 64 -4.66 12.40 -7.41
N TRP A 65 -5.68 11.63 -7.03
CA TRP A 65 -6.86 11.40 -7.86
C TRP A 65 -7.65 12.69 -8.14
N GLY A 66 -7.82 13.52 -7.09
CA GLY A 66 -8.49 14.81 -7.17
C GLY A 66 -7.66 15.90 -7.87
N LYS A 67 -6.45 15.58 -8.35
CA LYS A 67 -5.50 16.52 -8.98
C LYS A 67 -5.09 17.68 -8.06
N ALA A 68 -5.23 17.52 -6.75
CA ALA A 68 -4.71 18.46 -5.76
C ALA A 68 -3.19 18.33 -5.61
N ALA A 69 -2.64 17.16 -5.93
CA ALA A 69 -1.21 16.92 -6.08
C ALA A 69 -0.94 16.17 -7.39
N ASN A 70 0.19 16.45 -8.04
CA ASN A 70 0.65 15.70 -9.22
C ASN A 70 1.57 14.53 -8.84
N HIS A 71 2.08 14.53 -7.62
CA HIS A 71 3.03 13.55 -7.10
C HIS A 71 2.83 13.42 -5.59
N VAL A 72 2.87 12.19 -5.09
CA VAL A 72 2.84 11.87 -3.66
C VAL A 72 3.85 10.76 -3.39
N ALA A 73 4.58 10.88 -2.28
CA ALA A 73 5.52 9.85 -1.83
C ALA A 73 5.27 9.59 -0.34
N LEU A 74 5.19 8.31 0.02
CA LEU A 74 4.98 7.83 1.37
C LEU A 74 5.93 6.68 1.66
N THR A 75 6.54 6.71 2.83
CA THR A 75 7.43 5.65 3.32
C THR A 75 7.01 5.29 4.74
N PHE A 76 6.88 3.99 4.98
CA PHE A 76 6.60 3.38 6.27
C PHE A 76 7.84 2.58 6.67
N SER A 77 8.69 3.19 7.51
CA SER A 77 10.03 2.66 7.86
C SER A 77 9.98 1.26 8.45
N GLU A 78 9.00 1.00 9.31
CA GLU A 78 8.57 -0.33 9.69
C GLU A 78 7.15 -0.46 9.17
N PRO A 79 6.86 -1.35 8.21
CA PRO A 79 7.59 -2.58 7.87
C PRO A 79 8.55 -2.53 6.68
N GLY A 80 8.91 -1.34 6.18
CA GLY A 80 9.68 -1.21 4.93
C GLY A 80 8.78 -1.18 3.69
N LEU A 81 7.65 -0.47 3.76
CA LEU A 81 6.77 -0.24 2.61
C LEU A 81 6.91 1.22 2.15
N SER A 82 7.23 1.44 0.89
CA SER A 82 7.13 2.77 0.28
C SER A 82 6.21 2.76 -0.93
N VAL A 83 5.45 3.84 -1.09
CA VAL A 83 4.56 4.07 -2.22
C VAL A 83 4.81 5.47 -2.75
N GLU A 84 5.28 5.54 -3.98
CA GLU A 84 5.41 6.77 -4.75
C GLU A 84 4.38 6.74 -5.88
N ALA A 85 3.60 7.80 -6.04
CA ALA A 85 2.54 7.86 -7.03
C ALA A 85 2.54 9.21 -7.75
N SER A 86 2.49 9.18 -9.07
CA SER A 86 2.54 10.39 -9.92
C SER A 86 1.44 10.36 -10.97
N ALA A 87 0.83 11.52 -11.23
CA ALA A 87 -0.11 11.71 -12.32
C ALA A 87 0.67 11.84 -13.64
N LEU A 88 0.23 11.12 -14.66
CA LEU A 88 0.82 11.15 -16.00
C LEU A 88 -0.05 11.99 -16.96
N PRO A 89 0.53 12.51 -18.06
CA PRO A 89 -0.25 13.04 -19.18
C PRO A 89 -1.26 12.00 -19.67
N GLY A 90 -2.47 12.44 -20.02
CA GLY A 90 -3.54 11.54 -20.49
C GLY A 90 -4.42 10.94 -19.39
N GLY A 91 -4.23 11.33 -18.12
CA GLY A 91 -5.14 10.94 -17.02
C GLY A 91 -4.86 9.55 -16.43
N ASN A 92 -3.70 8.98 -16.74
CA ASN A 92 -3.17 7.78 -16.10
C ASN A 92 -2.29 8.15 -14.90
N TYR A 93 -1.94 7.16 -14.10
CA TYR A 93 -1.12 7.30 -12.90
C TYR A 93 -0.02 6.25 -12.92
N ARG A 94 1.17 6.62 -12.44
CA ARG A 94 2.28 5.69 -12.21
C ARG A 94 2.45 5.51 -10.72
N LEU A 95 2.39 4.28 -10.25
CA LEU A 95 2.69 3.89 -8.87
C LEU A 95 3.99 3.09 -8.85
N LYS A 96 4.94 3.53 -8.06
CA LYS A 96 6.10 2.73 -7.67
C LYS A 96 5.92 2.28 -6.24
N ILE A 97 6.03 0.98 -6.01
CA ILE A 97 5.92 0.37 -4.70
C ILE A 97 7.26 -0.29 -4.40
N GLN A 98 7.82 0.01 -3.24
CA GLN A 98 9.05 -0.61 -2.77
C GLN A 98 8.73 -1.45 -1.54
N LEU A 99 9.17 -2.70 -1.56
CA LEU A 99 9.09 -3.63 -0.45
C LEU A 99 10.51 -3.90 0.03
N ASP A 100 10.82 -3.43 1.23
CA ASP A 100 12.12 -3.51 1.88
C ASP A 100 12.04 -4.32 3.17
N HIS A 101 13.19 -4.67 3.74
CA HIS A 101 13.34 -5.33 5.04
C HIS A 101 12.41 -6.55 5.19
N ALA A 102 11.43 -6.42 6.09
CA ALA A 102 10.50 -7.48 6.45
C ALA A 102 9.45 -7.77 5.37
N LEU A 103 9.41 -6.99 4.29
CA LEU A 103 8.50 -7.17 3.15
C LEU A 103 9.19 -7.65 1.87
N THR A 104 10.53 -7.75 1.85
CA THR A 104 11.25 -8.27 0.67
C THR A 104 10.88 -9.74 0.45
N PRO A 105 10.35 -10.14 -0.72
CA PRO A 105 9.96 -11.52 -0.94
C PRO A 105 11.16 -12.49 -0.95
N ASN A 106 10.96 -13.69 -0.41
CA ASN A 106 12.03 -14.70 -0.30
C ASN A 106 12.60 -15.17 -1.65
N TRP A 107 11.83 -15.03 -2.74
CA TRP A 107 12.30 -15.36 -4.09
C TRP A 107 13.15 -14.24 -4.71
N HIS A 108 13.22 -13.06 -4.09
CA HIS A 108 14.02 -11.95 -4.59
C HIS A 108 15.50 -12.29 -4.46
N ALA A 109 16.23 -12.24 -5.58
CA ALA A 109 17.62 -12.67 -5.65
C ALA A 109 18.56 -11.86 -4.75
N TYR A 110 18.17 -10.64 -4.39
CA TYR A 110 18.97 -9.70 -3.61
C TYR A 110 18.17 -9.24 -2.38
N PRO A 111 18.11 -10.05 -1.30
CA PRO A 111 17.27 -9.73 -0.13
C PRO A 111 17.66 -8.43 0.58
N ASP A 112 18.91 -7.98 0.41
CA ASP A 112 19.42 -6.71 0.94
C ASP A 112 18.97 -5.48 0.13
N PHE A 113 18.28 -5.69 -1.00
CA PHE A 113 17.77 -4.63 -1.86
C PHE A 113 16.23 -4.67 -1.91
N PRO A 114 15.57 -3.50 -1.91
CA PRO A 114 14.12 -3.46 -1.95
C PRO A 114 13.61 -4.00 -3.29
N LEU A 115 12.54 -4.79 -3.23
CA LEU A 115 11.79 -5.13 -4.43
C LEU A 115 11.01 -3.90 -4.90
N GLU A 116 11.36 -3.41 -6.09
CA GLU A 116 10.63 -2.33 -6.74
C GLU A 116 9.61 -2.87 -7.73
N MET A 117 8.36 -2.43 -7.57
CA MET A 117 7.26 -2.67 -8.49
C MET A 117 6.84 -1.36 -9.12
N ASP A 118 6.67 -1.35 -10.44
CA ASP A 118 6.20 -0.19 -11.20
C ASP A 118 4.89 -0.54 -11.91
N MET A 119 3.86 0.23 -11.59
CA MET A 119 2.49 -0.04 -11.96
C MET A 119 1.89 1.17 -12.66
N LEU A 120 1.25 0.92 -13.81
CA LEU A 120 0.45 1.92 -14.50
C LEU A 120 -1.01 1.67 -14.17
N LEU A 121 -1.70 2.72 -13.73
CA LEU A 121 -3.11 2.68 -13.37
C LEU A 121 -3.89 3.68 -14.22
N SER A 122 -5.04 3.25 -14.69
CA SER A 122 -6.10 4.14 -15.15
C SER A 122 -6.73 4.91 -13.98
N ARG A 123 -7.47 5.97 -14.31
CA ARG A 123 -8.22 6.73 -13.31
C ARG A 123 -9.28 5.89 -12.57
N SER A 124 -9.93 4.97 -13.26
CA SER A 124 -10.93 4.06 -12.67
C SER A 124 -10.31 3.06 -11.71
N GLU A 125 -9.12 2.53 -12.03
CA GLU A 125 -8.40 1.63 -11.13
C GLU A 125 -7.94 2.34 -9.87
N LEU A 126 -7.42 3.57 -9.99
CA LEU A 126 -7.06 4.38 -8.83
C LEU A 126 -8.29 4.71 -7.96
N ASP A 127 -9.43 5.08 -8.56
CA ASP A 127 -10.66 5.34 -7.81
C ASP A 127 -11.14 4.08 -7.06
N THR A 128 -11.17 2.94 -7.75
CA THR A 128 -11.57 1.65 -7.15
C THR A 128 -10.69 1.31 -5.95
N ALA A 129 -9.37 1.45 -6.11
CA ALA A 129 -8.41 1.25 -5.04
C ALA A 129 -8.63 2.20 -3.84
N ILE A 130 -8.97 3.47 -4.09
CA ILE A 130 -9.32 4.45 -3.05
C ILE A 130 -10.60 4.06 -2.32
N GLN A 131 -11.65 3.64 -3.05
CA GLN A 131 -12.92 3.21 -2.45
C GLN A 131 -12.71 1.96 -1.59
N ASP A 132 -11.97 0.97 -2.09
CA ASP A 132 -11.62 -0.24 -1.35
C ASP A 132 -10.89 0.08 -0.05
N LEU A 133 -9.84 0.91 -0.10
CA LEU A 133 -9.06 1.27 1.08
C LEU A 133 -9.90 2.08 2.07
N SER A 134 -10.76 2.97 1.57
CA SER A 134 -11.70 3.73 2.39
C SER A 134 -12.71 2.82 3.09
N GLY A 135 -13.25 1.81 2.39
CA GLY A 135 -14.17 0.84 2.97
C GLY A 135 -13.53 0.01 4.07
N GLN A 136 -12.28 -0.45 3.85
CA GLN A 136 -11.52 -1.17 4.87
C GLN A 136 -11.26 -0.31 6.11
N LEU A 137 -10.88 0.96 5.95
CA LEU A 137 -10.67 1.88 7.08
C LEU A 137 -11.96 2.22 7.82
N ALA A 138 -13.12 2.20 7.16
CA ALA A 138 -14.40 2.39 7.83
C ALA A 138 -14.74 1.22 8.78
N ILE A 139 -14.28 0.00 8.46
CA ILE A 139 -14.43 -1.19 9.30
C ILE A 139 -13.44 -1.17 10.48
N PHE A 140 -12.25 -0.60 10.26
CA PHE A 140 -11.18 -0.51 11.25
C PHE A 140 -10.80 0.96 11.55
N PRO A 141 -11.71 1.74 12.18
CA PRO A 141 -11.43 3.14 12.50
C PRO A 141 -10.37 3.29 13.60
N GLU A 142 -9.89 4.51 13.79
CA GLU A 142 -9.00 4.81 14.92
C GLU A 142 -9.79 4.75 16.24
N ARG A 143 -9.18 4.18 17.27
CA ARG A 143 -9.73 3.87 18.60
C ARG A 143 -9.08 4.69 19.70
#